data_AF-A0A936Z5I2-F1
#
_entry.id   AF-A0A936Z5I2-F1
#
_cell.length_a   1.000
_cell.length_b   1.000
_cell.length_c   1.000
_cell.angle_alpha   90.00
_cell.angle_beta   90.00
_cell.angle_gamma   90.00
#
_symmetry.space_group_name_H-M   'P 1'
#
loop_
_entity.id
_entity.type
_entity.pdbx_description
1 polymer ?
#
loop_
_entity_poly.entity_id
_entity_poly.type
_entity_poly.pdbx_seq_one_letter_code
_entity_poly.pdbx_strand_id
1 'polypeptide(L)'
;MNKSALGAGMVFLVLQVCPIAALEQPVVWRDEDTGCAYLLTPQGGISPRHRRDGTLDCPDVPANTGAVEGMGRDIARGLDALQREMERLRERYNNRP
;
A
#
# COMPACT_ATOMS: atom_id res chain seq x y z
N MET A 1 -40.70 -27.72 -38.52
CA MET A 1 -40.09 -28.67 -37.57
C MET A 1 -38.94 -27.96 -36.83
N ASN A 2 -39.15 -27.69 -35.52
CA ASN A 2 -38.18 -27.59 -34.40
C ASN A 2 -36.95 -26.69 -34.59
N LYS A 3 -36.87 -25.44 -34.09
CA LYS A 3 -36.86 -24.92 -32.69
C LYS A 3 -35.81 -25.59 -31.77
N SER A 4 -34.62 -24.99 -31.70
CA SER A 4 -33.67 -25.10 -30.58
C SER A 4 -33.31 -23.66 -30.16
N ALA A 5 -34.08 -23.02 -29.28
CA ALA A 5 -33.86 -23.01 -27.83
C ALA A 5 -32.45 -22.48 -27.49
N LEU A 6 -32.32 -21.16 -27.31
CA LEU A 6 -32.24 -20.54 -25.97
C LEU A 6 -31.12 -21.15 -25.11
N GLY A 7 -29.88 -20.89 -25.50
CA GLY A 7 -28.73 -20.97 -24.60
C GLY A 7 -28.56 -19.61 -23.92
N ALA A 8 -29.03 -19.53 -22.67
CA ALA A 8 -28.89 -18.44 -21.72
C ALA A 8 -27.58 -17.63 -21.92
N GLY A 9 -27.61 -16.32 -22.14
CA GLY A 9 -28.37 -15.37 -21.35
C GLY A 9 -27.66 -15.18 -20.01
N MET A 10 -26.66 -14.30 -19.99
CA MET A 10 -26.36 -13.45 -18.83
C MET A 10 -25.93 -14.19 -17.55
N VAL A 11 -24.70 -14.72 -17.53
CA VAL A 11 -24.00 -14.93 -16.24
C VAL A 11 -23.56 -13.56 -15.71
N PHE A 12 -24.52 -12.91 -15.07
CA PHE A 12 -24.39 -12.21 -13.79
C PHE A 12 -22.95 -11.83 -13.40
N LEU A 13 -22.54 -10.64 -13.85
CA LEU A 13 -22.27 -9.48 -13.00
C LEU A 13 -22.18 -9.78 -11.48
N VAL A 14 -21.07 -10.40 -11.03
CA VAL A 14 -20.65 -10.43 -9.61
C VAL A 14 -19.16 -10.10 -9.52
N LEU A 15 -18.80 -8.91 -10.01
CA LEU A 15 -17.59 -8.19 -9.58
C LEU A 15 -18.02 -6.94 -8.77
N GLN A 16 -19.14 -7.07 -8.07
CA GLN A 16 -19.65 -6.06 -7.16
C GLN A 16 -18.97 -6.26 -5.80
N VAL A 17 -18.10 -5.30 -5.48
CA VAL A 17 -17.74 -4.90 -4.12
C VAL A 17 -16.86 -5.91 -3.37
N CYS A 18 -15.57 -5.96 -3.72
CA CYS A 18 -14.61 -6.00 -2.61
C CYS A 18 -14.76 -4.64 -1.92
N PRO A 19 -15.23 -4.57 -0.66
CA PRO A 19 -14.99 -3.36 0.08
C PRO A 19 -13.47 -3.19 0.05
N ILE A 20 -13.03 -1.98 -0.21
CA ILE A 20 -11.73 -1.55 0.30
C ILE A 20 -11.85 -1.79 1.80
N ALA A 21 -11.45 -2.98 2.24
CA ALA A 21 -11.20 -3.25 3.63
C ALA A 21 -9.97 -2.40 3.91
N ALA A 22 -10.21 -1.12 4.21
CA ALA A 22 -9.25 -0.27 4.86
C ALA A 22 -8.75 -1.12 6.01
N LEU A 23 -7.47 -1.51 5.95
CA LEU A 23 -6.88 -2.46 6.88
C LEU A 23 -7.16 -1.92 8.28
N GLU A 24 -8.06 -2.52 9.07
CA GLU A 24 -8.39 -2.02 10.43
C GLU A 24 -7.17 -2.00 11.35
N GLN A 25 -6.18 -2.81 11.00
CA GLN A 25 -4.93 -3.00 11.74
C GLN A 25 -3.78 -3.19 10.74
N PRO A 26 -2.55 -2.78 11.10
CA PRO A 26 -1.40 -2.99 10.24
C PRO A 26 -1.24 -4.47 9.89
N VAL A 27 -1.14 -4.78 8.59
CA VAL A 27 -0.97 -6.16 8.11
C VAL A 27 0.45 -6.34 7.59
N VAL A 28 1.01 -7.51 7.88
CA VAL A 28 2.30 -7.92 7.33
C VAL A 28 2.08 -8.41 5.90
N TRP A 29 2.71 -7.74 4.95
CA TRP A 29 2.78 -8.17 3.56
C TRP A 29 4.21 -8.57 3.22
N ARG A 30 4.38 -9.64 2.43
CA ARG A 30 5.67 -10.03 1.88
C ARG A 30 5.69 -9.74 0.40
N ASP A 31 6.71 -9.01 -0.02
CA ASP A 31 7.02 -8.80 -1.43
C ASP A 31 7.44 -10.13 -2.05
N GLU A 32 6.83 -10.52 -3.16
CA GLU A 32 7.13 -11.77 -3.86
C GLU A 32 8.48 -11.71 -4.58
N ASP A 33 8.90 -10.53 -5.03
CA ASP A 33 10.14 -10.35 -5.80
C ASP A 33 11.37 -10.38 -4.87
N THR A 34 11.25 -9.76 -3.70
CA THR A 34 12.37 -9.61 -2.76
C THR A 34 12.27 -10.48 -1.51
N GLY A 35 11.08 -11.04 -1.24
CA GLY A 35 10.79 -11.78 0.00
C GLY A 35 10.75 -10.91 1.27
N CYS A 36 11.01 -9.60 1.16
CA CYS A 36 10.99 -8.66 2.27
C CYS A 36 9.60 -8.49 2.85
N ALA A 37 9.52 -8.40 4.18
CA ALA A 37 8.28 -8.10 4.88
C ALA A 37 8.11 -6.60 5.15
N TYR A 38 6.88 -6.12 4.94
CA TYR A 38 6.46 -4.75 5.16
C TYR A 38 5.18 -4.72 5.99
N LEU A 39 4.94 -3.60 6.67
CA LEU A 39 3.67 -3.30 7.31
C LEU A 39 2.86 -2.37 6.39
N LEU A 40 1.69 -2.86 5.99
CA LEU A 40 0.67 -2.06 5.32
C LEU A 40 -0.24 -1.43 6.37
N THR A 41 -0.30 -0.11 6.36
CA THR A 41 -1.15 0.66 7.29
C THR A 41 -2.56 0.85 6.72
N PRO A 42 -3.56 1.06 7.59
CA PRO A 42 -4.94 1.40 7.20
C PRO A 42 -5.04 2.52 6.17
N GLN A 43 -4.16 3.52 6.28
CA GLN A 43 -4.16 4.72 5.44
C GLN A 43 -3.46 4.50 4.08
N GLY A 44 -3.00 3.28 3.79
CA GLY A 44 -2.29 2.95 2.55
C GLY A 44 -0.78 3.24 2.58
N GLY A 45 -0.23 3.60 3.74
CA GLY A 45 1.22 3.71 3.93
C GLY A 45 1.89 2.34 4.02
N ILE A 46 3.11 2.23 3.50
CA ILE A 46 3.97 1.05 3.58
C ILE A 46 5.24 1.38 4.38
N SER A 47 5.63 0.49 5.29
CA SER A 47 6.88 0.64 6.05
C SER A 47 7.64 -0.68 6.18
N PRO A 48 8.98 -0.69 6.15
CA PRO A 48 9.75 -1.91 6.33
C PRO A 48 9.51 -2.53 7.70
N ARG A 49 9.31 -3.86 7.74
CA ARG A 49 9.17 -4.59 9.00
C ARG A 49 10.55 -4.92 9.54
N HIS A 50 10.74 -4.68 10.84
CA HIS A 50 11.97 -5.01 11.55
C HIS A 50 11.75 -6.26 12.42
N ARG A 51 12.76 -7.10 12.51
CA ARG A 51 12.84 -8.26 13.41
C ARG A 51 13.17 -7.78 14.83
N ARG A 52 13.12 -8.68 15.81
CA ARG A 52 13.40 -8.35 17.22
C ARG A 52 14.85 -7.89 17.47
N ASP A 53 15.77 -8.33 16.64
CA ASP A 53 17.18 -7.93 16.64
C ASP A 53 17.41 -6.56 15.98
N GLY A 54 16.36 -5.92 15.47
CA GLY A 54 16.42 -4.61 14.82
C GLY A 54 16.79 -4.66 13.33
N THR A 55 17.05 -5.82 12.74
CA THR A 55 17.32 -5.91 11.30
C THR A 55 16.03 -5.93 10.49
N LEU A 56 16.12 -5.63 9.19
CA LEU A 56 14.99 -5.80 8.27
C LEU A 56 14.56 -7.27 8.21
N ASP A 57 13.25 -7.52 8.17
CA ASP A 57 12.64 -8.84 7.97
C ASP A 57 12.66 -9.20 6.47
N CYS A 58 13.86 -9.41 5.94
CA CYS A 58 14.10 -9.78 4.55
C CYS A 58 15.02 -11.01 4.47
N PRO A 59 14.81 -11.92 3.50
CA PRO A 59 15.81 -12.93 3.17
C PRO A 59 17.06 -12.24 2.60
N ASP A 60 18.24 -12.70 3.04
CA ASP A 60 19.55 -12.35 2.48
C ASP A 60 20.01 -10.88 2.54
N VAL A 61 19.36 -10.03 3.34
CA VAL A 61 19.86 -8.67 3.56
C VAL A 61 20.94 -8.69 4.65
N PRO A 62 22.22 -8.38 4.33
CA PRO A 62 23.26 -8.30 5.35
C PRO A 62 22.90 -7.21 6.36
N ALA A 63 23.16 -7.49 7.64
CA ALA A 63 22.88 -6.63 8.80
C ALA A 63 23.45 -5.19 8.73
N ASN A 64 24.23 -4.88 7.68
CA ASN A 64 24.79 -3.55 7.41
C ASN A 64 23.81 -2.57 6.71
N THR A 65 22.51 -2.88 6.69
CA THR A 65 21.46 -2.05 6.06
C THR A 65 21.07 -0.80 6.85
N GLY A 66 21.67 -0.55 8.03
CA GLY A 66 21.42 0.67 8.82
C GLY A 66 21.65 1.98 8.05
N ALA A 67 22.49 1.98 7.01
CA ALA A 67 22.67 3.12 6.10
C ALA A 67 21.45 3.36 5.18
N VAL A 68 20.81 2.30 4.71
CA VAL A 68 19.54 2.38 3.94
C VAL A 68 18.38 2.77 4.85
N GLU A 69 18.44 2.38 6.12
CA GLU A 69 17.46 2.75 7.16
C GLU A 69 17.48 4.26 7.49
N GLY A 70 18.68 4.87 7.51
CA GLY A 70 18.84 6.32 7.60
C GLY A 70 18.18 7.03 6.41
N MET A 71 18.45 6.54 5.20
CA MET A 71 17.87 7.06 3.97
C MET A 71 16.35 6.92 3.94
N GLY A 72 15.81 5.78 4.38
CA GLY A 72 14.35 5.56 4.46
C GLY A 72 13.65 6.50 5.46
N ARG A 73 14.25 6.75 6.63
CA ARG A 73 13.74 7.75 7.58
C ARG A 73 13.77 9.17 7.02
N ASP A 74 14.83 9.52 6.30
CA ASP A 74 14.95 10.85 5.69
C ASP A 74 13.98 11.04 4.52
N ILE A 75 13.74 9.99 3.71
CA ILE A 75 12.71 9.98 2.67
C ILE A 75 11.33 10.13 3.29
N ALA A 76 11.00 9.37 4.34
CA ALA A 76 9.70 9.47 5.01
C ALA A 76 9.46 10.88 5.58
N ARG A 77 10.47 11.50 6.20
CA ARG A 77 10.39 12.90 6.66
C ARG A 77 10.20 13.88 5.51
N GLY A 78 10.87 13.65 4.38
CA GLY A 78 10.74 14.45 3.17
C GLY A 78 9.32 14.38 2.58
N LEU A 79 8.74 13.18 2.51
CA LEU A 79 7.37 12.96 2.03
C LEU A 79 6.33 13.62 2.95
N ASP A 80 6.49 13.52 4.28
CA ASP A 80 5.63 14.21 5.24
C ASP A 80 5.70 15.75 5.09
N ALA A 81 6.90 16.29 4.84
CA ALA A 81 7.07 17.72 4.60
C ALA A 81 6.36 18.14 3.30
N LEU A 82 6.49 17.34 2.26
CA LEU A 82 5.87 17.60 0.96
C LEU A 82 4.35 17.51 1.03
N GLN A 83 3.80 16.54 1.78
CA GLN A 83 2.37 16.41 2.01
C GLN A 83 1.80 17.64 2.73
N ARG A 84 2.51 18.19 3.73
CA ARG A 84 2.11 19.43 4.41
C ARG A 84 2.12 20.63 3.46
N GLU A 85 3.09 20.71 2.55
CA GLU A 85 3.11 21.78 1.56
C GLU A 85 1.99 21.65 0.53
N MET A 86 1.68 20.42 0.11
CA MET A 86 0.56 20.15 -0.78
C MET A 86 -0.77 20.56 -0.16
N GLU A 87 -1.00 20.27 1.13
CA GLU A 87 -2.22 20.71 1.81
C GLU A 87 -2.30 22.24 1.90
N ARG A 88 -1.20 22.91 2.26
CA ARG A 88 -1.14 24.40 2.27
C ARG A 88 -1.37 25.00 0.89
N LEU A 89 -0.90 24.34 -0.18
CA LEU A 89 -1.14 24.80 -1.53
C LEU A 89 -2.61 24.62 -1.92
N ARG A 90 -3.20 23.48 -1.55
CA ARG A 90 -4.61 23.18 -1.78
C ARG A 90 -5.53 24.17 -1.07
N GLU A 91 -5.25 24.50 0.19
CA GLU A 91 -5.98 25.51 0.94
C GLU A 91 -5.90 26.89 0.27
N ARG A 92 -4.71 27.31 -0.21
CA ARG A 92 -4.57 28.58 -0.95
C ARG A 92 -5.35 28.59 -2.26
N TYR A 93 -5.44 27.45 -2.93
CA TYR A 93 -6.19 27.33 -4.17
C TYR A 93 -7.71 27.37 -3.92
N ASN A 94 -8.18 26.69 -2.87
CA ASN A 94 -9.59 26.67 -2.48
C ASN A 94 -10.07 28.01 -1.88
N ASN A 95 -9.18 28.78 -1.24
CA ASN A 95 -9.48 30.10 -0.68
C ASN A 95 -9.20 31.25 -1.66
N ARG A 96 -9.00 30.95 -2.95
CA ARG A 96 -8.88 31.98 -3.99
C ARG A 96 -10.29 32.42 -4.43
N PRO A 97 -10.64 33.71 -4.33
CA PRO A 97 -11.98 34.21 -4.68
C PRO A 97 -12.26 34.13 -6.19
#